data_AF-A0A7X4EG55-F1
#
_entry.id   AF-A0A7X4EG55-F1
#
_cell.length_a   1.000
_cell.length_b   1.000
_cell.length_c   1.000
_cell.angle_alpha   90.00
_cell.angle_beta   90.00
_cell.angle_gamma   90.00
#
_symmetry.space_group_name_H-M   'P 1'
#
loop_
_entity.id
_entity.type
_entity.pdbx_description
1 polymer ?
#
loop_
_entity_poly.entity_id
_entity_poly.type
_entity_poly.pdbx_seq_one_letter_code
_entity_poly.pdbx_strand_id
1 'polypeptide(L)' 'MKSISGRRGPGFLSLLALLFIGLKLTGHIDWSWVWVLAPLWFRFLFVLLMIAAAIYFRKKTGWKPSGET' A
#
# COMPACT_ATOMS: atom_id res chain seq x y z
N MET A 1 26.32 2.98 27.32
CA MET A 1 24.95 2.57 26.92
C MET A 1 25.00 1.96 25.53
N LYS A 2 24.77 0.66 25.38
CA LYS A 2 24.67 0.00 24.06
C LYS A 2 23.26 0.25 23.53
N SER A 3 23.10 1.04 22.48
CA SER A 3 21.82 1.10 21.76
C SER A 3 21.58 -0.29 21.18
N ILE A 4 20.55 -0.97 21.67
CA ILE A 4 20.05 -2.16 21.01
C ILE A 4 19.42 -1.67 19.71
N SER A 5 20.20 -1.76 18.63
CA SER A 5 19.68 -1.69 17.27
C SER A 5 18.77 -2.90 17.10
N GLY A 6 17.50 -2.74 17.49
CA GLY A 6 16.47 -3.75 17.25
C GLY A 6 16.38 -3.99 15.76
N ARG A 7 16.99 -5.09 15.28
CA ARG A 7 16.83 -5.55 13.92
C ARG A 7 15.38 -5.97 13.78
N ARG A 8 14.52 -5.08 13.30
CA ARG A 8 13.16 -5.43 12.89
C ARG A 8 13.32 -6.44 11.76
N GLY A 9 13.07 -7.72 12.08
CA GLY A 9 13.03 -8.79 11.08
C GLY A 9 12.01 -8.48 9.98
N PRO A 10 12.05 -9.19 8.84
CA PRO A 10 11.11 -8.98 7.76
C PRO A 10 9.69 -9.03 8.31
N GLY A 11 8.93 -7.95 8.08
CA GLY A 11 7.57 -7.86 8.60
C GLY A 11 6.74 -9.03 8.10
N PHE A 12 5.77 -9.48 8.90
CA PHE A 12 4.85 -10.57 8.56
C PHE A 12 4.26 -10.42 7.14
N LEU A 13 4.02 -9.18 6.70
CA LEU A 13 3.57 -8.85 5.34
C LEU A 13 4.56 -9.28 4.24
N SER A 14 5.87 -9.16 4.47
CA SER A 14 6.90 -9.57 3.51
C SER A 14 6.98 -11.09 3.39
N LEU A 15 6.82 -11.81 4.50
CA LEU A 15 6.74 -13.28 4.53
C LEU A 15 5.47 -13.78 3.83
N LEU A 16 4.32 -13.15 4.09
CA LEU A 16 3.06 -13.48 3.45
C LEU A 16 3.13 -13.21 1.93
N ALA A 17 3.74 -12.09 1.53
CA ALA A 17 3.98 -11.78 0.12
C ALA A 17 4.85 -12.85 -0.56
N LEU A 18 5.95 -13.25 0.09
CA LEU A 18 6.85 -14.27 -0.43
C LEU A 18 6.18 -15.66 -0.52
N LEU A 19 5.34 -16.01 0.46
CA LEU A 19 4.53 -17.24 0.45
C LEU A 19 3.56 -17.26 -0.74
N PHE A 20 2.84 -16.17 -0.98
CA PHE A 20 1.92 -16.03 -2.11
C PHE A 20 2.66 -16.10 -3.47
N ILE A 21 3.84 -15.49 -3.58
CA ILE A 21 4.71 -15.59 -4.76
C ILE A 21 5.16 -17.05 -4.97
N GLY A 22 5.61 -17.71 -3.90
CA GLY A 22 6.02 -19.11 -3.94
C GLY A 22 4.89 -20.02 -4.41
N LEU A 23 3.70 -19.92 -3.81
CA LEU A 23 2.55 -20.76 -4.14
C LEU A 23 2.08 -20.61 -5.60
N LYS A 24 2.25 -19.42 -6.19
CA LYS A 24 1.97 -19.18 -7.62
C LYS A 24 3.04 -19.80 -8.51
N LEU A 25 4.31 -19.74 -8.14
CA LEU A 25 5.40 -20.39 -8.87
C LEU A 25 5.30 -21.93 -8.83
N THR A 26 4.76 -22.50 -7.74
CA THR A 26 4.49 -23.94 -7.63
C THR A 26 3.27 -24.38 -8.47
N GLY A 27 2.61 -23.48 -9.19
CA GLY A 27 1.51 -23.82 -10.10
C GLY A 27 0.21 -24.24 -9.42
N HIS A 28 0.07 -24.02 -8.11
CA HIS A 28 -1.16 -24.36 -7.38
C HIS A 28 -2.29 -23.34 -7.58
N ILE A 29 -2.00 -22.15 -8.14
CA ILE A 29 -2.97 -21.07 -8.30
C ILE A 29 -2.83 -20.43 -9.70
N ASP A 30 -3.87 -20.58 -10.53
CA ASP A 30 -4.01 -19.97 -11.88
C ASP A 30 -4.39 -18.48 -11.84
N TRP A 31 -4.63 -17.95 -10.64
CA TRP A 31 -5.18 -16.61 -10.46
C TRP A 31 -4.22 -15.50 -10.89
N SER A 32 -4.74 -14.30 -11.17
CA SER A 32 -3.95 -13.18 -11.68
C SER A 32 -2.92 -12.66 -10.66
N TRP A 33 -1.77 -12.18 -11.15
CA TRP A 33 -0.67 -11.64 -10.33
C TRP A 33 -1.12 -10.46 -9.45
N VAL A 34 -2.15 -9.73 -9.88
CA VAL A 34 -2.74 -8.62 -9.13
C VAL A 34 -3.29 -9.08 -7.77
N TRP A 35 -3.83 -10.29 -7.68
CA TRP A 35 -4.40 -10.82 -6.45
C TRP A 35 -3.36 -11.40 -5.48
N VAL A 36 -2.29 -11.99 -6.02
CA VAL A 36 -1.10 -12.38 -5.24
C VAL A 36 -0.48 -11.16 -4.55
N LEU A 37 -0.53 -10.01 -5.22
CA LEU A 37 -0.01 -8.75 -4.71
C LEU A 37 -1.06 -7.94 -3.92
N ALA A 38 -2.30 -8.41 -3.79
CA ALA A 38 -3.35 -7.72 -3.03
C ALA A 38 -2.90 -7.29 -1.61
N PRO A 39 -2.16 -8.11 -0.83
CA PRO A 39 -1.68 -7.70 0.50
C PRO A 39 -0.72 -6.50 0.46
N LEU A 40 0.10 -6.36 -0.59
CA LEU A 40 1.01 -5.23 -0.75
C LEU A 40 0.28 -3.97 -1.25
N TRP A 41 -0.64 -4.12 -2.21
CA TRP A 41 -1.19 -3.00 -2.96
C TRP A 41 -2.45 -2.45 -2.31
N PHE A 42 -3.09 -3.19 -1.40
CA PHE A 42 -4.22 -2.70 -0.61
C PHE A 42 -3.87 -1.40 0.14
N ARG A 43 -2.67 -1.32 0.71
CA ARG A 43 -2.21 -0.10 1.39
C ARG A 43 -2.01 1.07 0.43
N PHE A 44 -1.46 0.82 -0.76
CA PHE A 44 -1.32 1.83 -1.81
C PHE A 44 -2.68 2.29 -2.33
N LEU A 45 -3.61 1.37 -2.56
CA LEU A 45 -4.97 1.64 -3.03
C LEU A 45 -5.73 2.50 -2.02
N PHE A 46 -5.60 2.21 -0.72
CA PHE A 46 -6.20 2.99 0.34
C PHE A 46 -5.68 4.43 0.37
N VAL A 47 -4.37 4.63 0.25
CA VAL A 47 -3.76 5.96 0.18
C VAL A 47 -4.19 6.71 -1.07
N LEU A 48 -4.21 6.03 -2.23
CA LEU A 48 -4.66 6.61 -3.48
C LEU A 48 -6.12 7.06 -3.42
N LEU A 49 -6.99 6.24 -2.81
CA LEU A 49 -8.39 6.58 -2.57
C LEU A 49 -8.54 7.78 -1.64
N MET A 50 -7.75 7.86 -0.56
CA MET A 50 -7.75 9.05 0.31
C MET A 50 -7.33 10.32 -0.45
N ILE A 51 -6.29 10.25 -1.27
CA ILE A 51 -5.82 11.39 -2.07
C ILE A 51 -6.89 11.78 -3.11
N ALA A 52 -7.46 10.81 -3.82
CA ALA A 52 -8.52 11.05 -4.79
C ALA A 52 -9.75 11.69 -4.13
N ALA A 53 -10.15 11.21 -2.96
CA ALA A 53 -11.22 11.80 -2.16
C ALA A 53 -10.89 13.24 -1.73
N ALA A 54 -9.65 13.50 -1.30
CA ALA A 54 -9.21 14.85 -0.95
C ALA A 54 -9.23 15.79 -2.16
N ILE A 55 -8.78 15.34 -3.34
CA ILE A 55 -8.82 16.13 -4.58
C ILE A 55 -10.27 16.39 -5.00
N TYR A 56 -11.13 15.37 -4.95
CA TYR A 56 -12.55 15.50 -5.25
C TYR A 56 -13.22 16.50 -4.30
N PHE A 57 -12.90 16.43 -3.01
CA PHE A 57 -13.39 17.37 -2.01
C PHE A 57 -12.88 18.79 -2.27
N ARG A 58 -11.60 18.97 -2.62
CA ARG A 58 -11.03 20.28 -3.01
C ARG A 58 -11.72 20.88 -4.23
N LYS A 59 -11.99 20.05 -5.25
CA LYS A 59 -12.73 20.48 -6.44
C LYS A 59 -14.14 20.91 -6.07
N LYS A 60 -14.78 20.19 -5.15
CA LYS A 60 -16.11 20.51 -4.64
C LYS A 60 -16.13 21.77 -3.78
N THR A 61 -15.10 22.02 -2.97
CA THR A 61 -15.08 23.13 -2.02
C THR A 61 -14.62 24.45 -2.61
N GLY A 62 -14.23 24.50 -3.90
CA GLY A 62 -13.88 25.76 -4.58
C GLY A 62 -12.88 26.60 -3.78
N TRP A 63 -12.03 25.93 -2.98
CA TRP A 63 -11.20 26.61 -1.99
C TRP A 63 -10.21 27.50 -2.73
N LYS A 64 -10.51 28.80 -2.78
CA LYS A 64 -9.59 29.83 -3.22
C LYS A 64 -8.54 29.95 -2.11
N PRO A 65 -7.27 29.57 -2.32
CA PRO A 65 -6.24 29.86 -1.35
C PRO A 65 -6.21 31.37 -1.14
N SER A 66 -6.42 31.80 0.11
CA SER A 66 -6.66 33.19 0.53
C SER A 66 -5.41 34.09 0.42
N GLY A 67 -4.56 33.85 -0.58
CA GLY A 67 -3.27 34.51 -0.76
C GLY A 67 -3.01 35.09 -2.15
N GLU A 68 -3.99 35.08 -3.06
CA GLU A 68 -3.85 35.77 -4.36
C GLU A 68 -4.71 37.03 -4.35
N THR A 69 -3.98 38.15 -4.29
CA THR A 69 -4.37 39.57 -4.14
C THR A 69 -5.57 40.00 -4.98
#